data_AF-A0A3M6V6U0-F1
#
_entry.id   AF-A0A3M6V6U0-F1
#
_cell.length_a   1.000
_cell.length_b   1.000
_cell.length_c   1.000
_cell.angle_alpha   90.00
_cell.angle_beta   90.00
_cell.angle_gamma   90.00
#
_symmetry.space_group_name_H-M   'P 1'
#
loop_
_entity.id
_entity.type
_entity.pdbx_description
1 polymer ?
#
loop_
_entity_poly.entity_id
_entity_poly.type
_entity_poly.pdbx_seq_one_letter_code
_entity_poly.pdbx_strand_id
1 'polypeptide(L)'
;MDEEEYRLICSLDTFSSTLQLTVTNETFSVIKRQLQHRQFRSTLRLHRQNKSLKMYVARFDTGESMCEIATSVDFSPCMMVRLVLEHKYGWSKTTISNVFKDAMTDDESQRDSLLNRRGLSNEEYTRVIQEIQECIEKDVYCSPLADRIRHNMGVEYEYLLLETLRNRQLVFESEDMLREKGLSKTPDVRLLVPIGVKDSKHGQLHVVNWIDSKAMFGDRHTHETENASQLQGYVNRYGPGMVIYWFGHVAQLDSGSDIFITDSFPPDILLPGAFDPRASAMKLKEGAEVKLQPAKVHTDFDGDWNPITTCEF
;
A
#
# COMPACT_ATOMS: atom_id res chain seq x y z
N MET A 1 16.29 -6.84 -7.86
CA MET A 1 17.46 -6.76 -6.97
C MET A 1 17.84 -8.16 -6.50
N ASP A 2 19.11 -8.46 -6.28
CA ASP A 2 19.50 -9.76 -5.69
C ASP A 2 19.37 -9.77 -4.16
N GLU A 3 19.44 -10.96 -3.57
CA GLU A 3 19.28 -11.17 -2.13
C GLU A 3 20.39 -10.51 -1.29
N GLU A 4 21.62 -10.43 -1.81
CA GLU A 4 22.75 -9.83 -1.07
C GLU A 4 22.62 -8.31 -0.98
N GLU A 5 22.25 -7.68 -2.09
CA GLU A 5 21.94 -6.25 -2.12
C GLU A 5 20.72 -5.93 -1.24
N TYR A 6 19.68 -6.77 -1.26
CA TYR A 6 18.54 -6.61 -0.36
C TYR A 6 18.94 -6.68 1.12
N ARG A 7 19.84 -7.60 1.50
CA ARG A 7 20.38 -7.68 2.87
C ARG A 7 21.21 -6.45 3.24
N LEU A 8 22.03 -5.96 2.32
CA LEU A 8 22.78 -4.72 2.51
C LEU A 8 21.81 -3.56 2.77
N ILE A 9 20.79 -3.38 1.92
CA ILE A 9 19.76 -2.37 2.12
C ILE A 9 19.11 -2.52 3.48
N CYS A 10 18.71 -3.74 3.88
CA CYS A 10 18.13 -3.99 5.21
C CYS A 10 19.01 -3.48 6.36
N SER A 11 20.35 -3.56 6.23
CA SER A 11 21.30 -3.13 7.25
C SER A 11 21.61 -1.63 7.32
N LEU A 12 21.29 -0.86 6.28
CA LEU A 12 21.63 0.57 6.21
C LEU A 12 20.59 1.46 6.92
N ASP A 13 20.98 2.48 7.68
CA ASP A 13 19.99 3.39 8.27
C ASP A 13 19.46 4.43 7.26
N THR A 14 20.33 4.88 6.35
CA THR A 14 20.03 5.93 5.38
C THR A 14 20.48 5.56 3.98
N PHE A 15 19.84 6.15 2.97
CA PHE A 15 20.26 6.00 1.59
C PHE A 15 21.63 6.63 1.39
N SER A 16 22.59 5.86 0.86
CA SER A 16 23.94 6.34 0.59
C SER A 16 24.21 6.33 -0.90
N SER A 17 24.36 7.51 -1.49
CA SER A 17 24.75 7.68 -2.90
C SER A 17 26.17 7.18 -3.20
N THR A 18 26.98 6.93 -2.16
CA THR A 18 28.32 6.38 -2.29
C THR A 18 28.33 4.85 -2.46
N LEU A 19 27.28 4.17 -1.99
CA LEU A 19 27.05 2.77 -2.28
C LEU A 19 26.40 2.68 -3.66
N GLN A 20 26.99 1.92 -4.59
CA GLN A 20 26.43 1.69 -5.92
C GLN A 20 25.23 0.72 -5.82
N LEU A 21 24.14 1.17 -5.20
CA LEU A 21 22.87 0.44 -5.15
C LEU A 21 22.20 0.54 -6.54
N THR A 22 21.58 -0.57 -6.96
CA THR A 22 20.80 -0.67 -8.20
C THR A 22 19.41 -0.05 -8.05
N VAL A 23 18.94 0.16 -6.82
CA VAL A 23 17.62 0.71 -6.51
C VAL A 23 17.63 2.24 -6.41
N THR A 24 16.48 2.86 -6.67
CA THR A 24 16.27 4.29 -6.46
C THR A 24 16.13 4.62 -4.97
N ASN A 25 16.30 5.90 -4.62
CA ASN A 25 16.03 6.40 -3.27
C ASN A 25 14.55 6.16 -2.85
N GLU A 26 13.64 6.20 -3.81
CA GLU A 26 12.23 5.92 -3.58
C GLU A 26 12.01 4.45 -3.19
N THR A 27 12.54 3.50 -3.97
CA THR A 27 12.49 2.07 -3.65
C THR A 27 13.16 1.78 -2.29
N PHE A 28 14.32 2.38 -2.01
CA PHE A 28 14.96 2.25 -0.70
C PHE A 28 14.03 2.70 0.43
N SER A 29 13.39 3.86 0.27
CA SER A 29 12.46 4.41 1.26
C SER A 29 11.25 3.51 1.47
N VAL A 30 10.70 2.93 0.40
CA VAL A 30 9.60 1.96 0.44
C VAL A 30 10.01 0.69 1.20
N ILE A 31 11.19 0.13 0.90
CA ILE A 31 11.73 -1.03 1.62
C ILE A 31 11.86 -0.73 3.12
N LYS A 32 12.47 0.41 3.48
CA LYS A 32 12.65 0.79 4.88
C LYS A 32 11.34 0.97 5.63
N ARG A 33 10.36 1.61 4.99
CA ARG A 33 9.04 1.77 5.57
C ARG A 33 8.34 0.44 5.82
N GLN A 34 8.44 -0.51 4.88
CA GLN A 34 7.89 -1.86 5.04
C GLN A 34 8.57 -2.63 6.18
N LEU A 35 9.91 -2.57 6.28
CA LEU A 35 10.66 -3.23 7.34
C LEU A 35 10.28 -2.69 8.73
N GLN A 36 10.22 -1.37 8.90
CA GLN A 36 9.85 -0.76 10.18
C GLN A 36 8.40 -1.08 10.57
N HIS A 37 7.47 -0.96 9.62
CA HIS A 37 6.07 -1.33 9.85
C HIS A 37 5.93 -2.81 10.26
N ARG A 38 6.70 -3.71 9.62
CA ARG A 38 6.77 -5.13 9.99
C ARG A 38 7.32 -5.35 11.39
N GLN A 39 8.40 -4.65 11.75
CA GLN A 39 8.99 -4.71 13.09
C GLN A 39 7.95 -4.34 14.15
N PHE A 40 7.27 -3.20 14.02
CA PHE A 40 6.22 -2.79 14.96
C PHE A 40 5.09 -3.81 15.07
N ARG A 41 4.67 -4.42 13.95
CA ARG A 41 3.65 -5.49 13.99
C ARG A 41 4.13 -6.75 14.69
N SER A 42 5.40 -7.11 14.51
CA SER A 42 5.99 -8.29 15.16
C SER A 42 6.10 -8.13 16.68
N THR A 43 6.40 -6.92 17.17
CA THR A 43 6.53 -6.62 18.60
C THR A 43 5.20 -6.27 19.26
N LEU A 44 4.13 -5.98 18.50
CA LEU A 44 2.80 -5.61 19.00
C LEU A 44 2.28 -6.54 20.12
N ARG A 45 2.53 -7.86 20.02
CA ARG A 45 2.12 -8.83 21.05
C ARG A 45 2.77 -8.56 22.42
N LEU A 46 4.01 -8.08 22.44
CA LEU A 46 4.75 -7.74 23.66
C LEU A 46 4.14 -6.50 24.34
N HIS A 47 3.77 -5.49 23.54
CA HIS A 47 3.17 -4.26 24.03
C HIS A 47 1.71 -4.46 24.49
N ARG A 48 0.99 -5.44 23.92
CA ARG A 48 -0.37 -5.80 24.33
C ARG A 48 -0.43 -6.60 25.66
N GLN A 49 0.70 -7.03 26.21
CA GLN A 49 0.69 -7.75 27.49
C GLN A 49 0.21 -6.84 28.63
N ASN A 50 -0.60 -7.38 29.54
CA ASN A 50 -1.20 -6.61 30.65
C ASN A 50 -0.14 -5.90 31.51
N LYS A 51 1.02 -6.53 31.73
CA LYS A 51 2.16 -5.93 32.45
C LYS A 51 2.66 -4.65 31.76
N SER A 52 2.89 -4.72 30.44
CA SER A 52 3.35 -3.59 29.63
C SER A 52 2.31 -2.46 29.63
N LEU A 53 1.04 -2.79 29.41
CA LEU A 53 -0.05 -1.82 29.37
C LEU A 53 -0.21 -1.07 30.70
N LYS A 54 -0.17 -1.77 31.84
CA LYS A 54 -0.20 -1.13 33.17
C LYS A 54 0.96 -0.15 33.37
N MET A 55 2.16 -0.52 32.90
CA MET A 55 3.33 0.35 32.96
C MET A 55 3.15 1.59 32.07
N TYR A 56 2.63 1.45 30.85
CA TYR A 56 2.39 2.58 29.95
C TYR A 56 1.32 3.53 30.49
N VAL A 57 0.21 3.00 31.01
CA VAL A 57 -0.84 3.82 31.63
C VAL A 57 -0.30 4.56 32.85
N ALA A 58 0.50 3.92 33.70
CA ALA A 58 1.11 4.59 34.85
C ALA A 58 2.03 5.74 34.44
N ARG A 59 2.86 5.55 33.40
CA ARG A 59 3.73 6.60 32.84
C ARG A 59 2.92 7.77 32.27
N PHE A 60 1.86 7.46 31.52
CA PHE A 60 0.95 8.47 31.00
C PHE A 60 0.25 9.27 32.11
N ASP A 61 -0.16 8.59 33.19
CA ASP A 61 -0.78 9.22 34.36
C ASP A 61 0.17 10.14 35.11
N THR A 62 1.47 9.85 35.09
CA THR A 62 2.51 10.73 35.66
C THR A 62 2.85 11.94 34.79
N GLY A 63 2.24 12.08 33.59
CA GLY A 63 2.39 13.24 32.72
C GLY A 63 3.30 13.03 31.51
N GLU A 64 3.86 11.83 31.32
CA GLU A 64 4.67 11.51 30.14
C GLU A 64 3.78 11.35 28.90
N SER A 65 4.22 11.84 27.74
CA SER A 65 3.41 11.76 26.52
C SER A 65 3.42 10.35 25.93
N MET A 66 2.35 9.98 25.21
CA MET A 66 2.27 8.67 24.56
C MET A 66 3.36 8.51 23.49
N CYS A 67 3.81 9.62 22.89
CA CYS A 67 4.89 9.63 21.93
C CYS A 67 6.26 9.34 22.59
N GLU A 68 6.54 9.95 23.75
CA GLU A 68 7.75 9.68 24.53
C GLU A 68 7.80 8.22 24.99
N ILE A 69 6.67 7.71 25.49
CA ILE A 69 6.55 6.31 25.90
C ILE A 69 6.83 5.39 24.71
N ALA A 70 6.23 5.65 23.54
CA ALA A 70 6.45 4.85 22.33
C ALA A 70 7.91 4.86 21.88
N THR A 71 8.53 6.03 21.85
CA THR A 71 9.95 6.20 21.48
C THR A 71 10.87 5.44 22.42
N SER A 72 10.61 5.49 23.73
CA SER A 72 11.43 4.81 24.75
C SER A 72 11.45 3.28 24.64
N VAL A 73 10.47 2.69 23.95
CA VAL A 73 10.34 1.24 23.78
C VAL A 73 10.43 0.79 22.32
N ASP A 74 10.92 1.66 21.43
CA ASP A 74 11.04 1.42 19.99
C ASP A 74 9.74 0.90 19.36
N PHE A 75 8.66 1.65 19.57
CA PHE A 75 7.32 1.30 19.08
C PHE A 75 6.63 2.47 18.37
N SER A 76 5.65 2.17 17.52
CA SER A 76 4.89 3.19 16.79
C SER A 76 4.07 4.06 17.75
N PRO A 77 4.16 5.40 17.67
CA PRO A 77 3.34 6.30 18.46
C PRO A 77 1.83 6.08 18.28
N CYS A 78 1.33 5.96 17.05
CA CYS A 78 -0.11 5.74 16.83
C CYS A 78 -0.57 4.35 17.31
N MET A 79 0.28 3.31 17.21
CA MET A 79 -0.02 2.00 17.79
C MET A 79 -0.01 2.04 19.32
N MET A 80 0.90 2.82 19.94
CA MET A 80 0.94 3.04 21.39
C MET A 80 -0.35 3.69 21.88
N VAL A 81 -0.77 4.78 21.22
CA VAL A 81 -2.03 5.46 21.51
C VAL A 81 -3.21 4.49 21.50
N ARG A 82 -3.33 3.66 20.45
CA ARG A 82 -4.42 2.66 20.36
C ARG A 82 -4.41 1.70 21.55
N LEU A 83 -3.24 1.22 21.97
CA LEU A 83 -3.10 0.30 23.10
C LEU A 83 -3.42 0.96 24.45
N VAL A 84 -2.92 2.17 24.67
CA VAL A 84 -3.12 2.91 25.92
C VAL A 84 -4.58 3.31 26.07
N LEU A 85 -5.23 3.83 25.03
CA LEU A 85 -6.64 4.22 25.07
C LEU A 85 -7.57 3.01 25.25
N GLU A 86 -7.28 1.89 24.58
CA GLU A 86 -8.01 0.63 24.73
C GLU A 86 -7.95 0.14 26.20
N HIS A 87 -6.75 0.13 26.81
CA HIS A 87 -6.58 -0.38 28.16
C HIS A 87 -7.05 0.59 29.26
N LYS A 88 -6.80 1.90 29.11
CA LYS A 88 -7.12 2.90 30.13
C LYS A 88 -8.61 3.20 30.19
N TYR A 89 -9.27 3.32 29.04
CA TYR A 89 -10.66 3.76 28.95
C TYR A 89 -11.62 2.65 28.52
N GLY A 90 -11.13 1.46 28.17
CA GLY A 90 -11.97 0.36 27.70
C GLY A 90 -12.63 0.65 26.34
N TRP A 91 -12.07 1.58 25.56
CA TRP A 91 -12.66 2.00 24.29
C TRP A 91 -12.55 0.92 23.23
N SER A 92 -13.63 0.75 22.45
CA SER A 92 -13.63 -0.14 21.30
C SER A 92 -12.73 0.38 20.18
N LYS A 93 -12.29 -0.51 19.28
CA LYS A 93 -11.51 -0.11 18.09
C LYS A 93 -12.22 0.95 17.25
N THR A 94 -13.54 0.83 17.09
CA THR A 94 -14.36 1.80 16.35
C THR A 94 -14.37 3.15 17.05
N THR A 95 -14.50 3.16 18.38
CA THR A 95 -14.42 4.39 19.18
C THR A 95 -13.07 5.07 18.98
N ILE A 96 -11.98 4.32 19.13
CA ILE A 96 -10.62 4.87 18.94
C ILE A 96 -10.45 5.41 17.52
N SER A 97 -10.87 4.68 16.49
CA SER A 97 -10.80 5.16 15.11
C SER A 97 -11.58 6.45 14.88
N ASN A 98 -12.74 6.63 15.53
CA ASN A 98 -13.49 7.88 15.45
C ASN A 98 -12.73 9.04 16.12
N VAL A 99 -12.12 8.82 17.29
CA VAL A 99 -11.32 9.86 17.96
C VAL A 99 -10.09 10.24 17.12
N PHE A 100 -9.47 9.29 16.40
CA PHE A 100 -8.43 9.60 15.43
C PHE A 100 -8.95 10.49 14.29
N LYS A 101 -10.19 10.26 13.80
CA LYS A 101 -10.82 11.15 12.81
C LYS A 101 -11.06 12.54 13.39
N ASP A 102 -11.63 12.61 14.58
CA ASP A 102 -11.91 13.87 15.27
C ASP A 102 -10.63 14.70 15.48
N ALA A 103 -9.50 14.05 15.78
CA ALA A 103 -8.19 14.68 15.93
C ALA A 103 -7.60 15.24 14.61
N MET A 104 -8.02 14.69 13.47
CA MET A 104 -7.59 15.13 12.13
C MET A 104 -8.52 16.19 11.52
N THR A 105 -9.66 16.50 12.14
CA THR A 105 -10.59 17.52 11.65
C THR A 105 -10.10 18.91 12.01
N ASP A 106 -9.77 19.74 11.02
CA ASP A 106 -9.28 21.13 11.19
C ASP A 106 -10.36 22.11 11.68
N ASP A 107 -11.64 21.76 11.54
CA ASP A 107 -12.78 22.62 11.88
C ASP A 107 -13.10 22.60 13.39
N GLU A 108 -12.67 23.65 14.11
CA GLU A 108 -12.97 23.87 15.53
C GLU A 108 -14.47 23.90 15.84
N SER A 109 -15.30 24.38 14.90
CA SER A 109 -16.74 24.50 15.11
C SER A 109 -17.45 23.14 15.06
N GLN A 110 -16.90 22.18 14.31
CA GLN A 110 -17.39 20.80 14.30
C GLN A 110 -16.92 20.00 15.52
N ARG A 111 -15.72 20.28 16.05
CA ARG A 111 -15.21 19.65 17.29
C ARG A 111 -16.15 19.87 18.48
N ASP A 112 -16.75 21.06 18.59
CA ASP A 112 -17.70 21.39 19.66
C ASP A 112 -19.11 20.80 19.44
N SER A 113 -19.54 20.58 18.20
CA SER A 113 -20.85 19.94 17.92
C SER A 113 -20.81 18.41 18.01
N LEU A 114 -19.63 17.80 17.84
CA LEU A 114 -19.38 16.35 17.85
C LEU A 114 -19.04 15.78 19.24
N LEU A 115 -19.20 16.56 20.31
CA LEU A 115 -18.79 16.26 21.70
C LEU A 115 -19.56 15.09 22.36
N ASN A 116 -19.57 13.91 21.74
CA ASN A 116 -19.59 12.69 22.53
C ASN A 116 -18.20 12.53 23.14
N ARG A 117 -17.97 13.20 24.27
CA ARG A 117 -16.72 13.18 25.07
C ARG A 117 -16.37 11.79 25.62
N ARG A 118 -17.11 10.75 25.22
CA ARG A 118 -16.91 9.33 25.54
C ARG A 118 -16.78 9.06 27.05
N GLY A 119 -17.43 9.89 27.86
CA GLY A 119 -17.38 9.81 29.33
C GLY A 119 -16.17 10.48 29.99
N LEU A 120 -15.34 11.23 29.25
CA LEU A 120 -14.20 11.98 29.79
C LEU A 120 -14.58 13.40 30.21
N SER A 121 -13.83 13.96 31.15
CA SER A 121 -13.85 15.40 31.43
C SER A 121 -13.32 16.22 30.24
N ASN A 122 -13.57 17.53 30.24
CA ASN A 122 -13.10 18.40 29.16
C ASN A 122 -11.57 18.39 29.06
N GLU A 123 -10.89 18.50 30.19
CA GLU A 123 -9.44 18.54 30.29
C GLU A 123 -8.80 17.23 29.82
N GLU A 124 -9.36 16.08 30.23
CA GLU A 124 -8.89 14.76 29.79
C GLU A 124 -9.09 14.56 28.29
N TYR A 125 -10.25 14.95 27.76
CA TYR A 125 -10.53 14.83 26.33
C TYR A 125 -9.59 15.69 25.50
N THR A 126 -9.38 16.96 25.89
CA THR A 126 -8.43 17.85 25.22
C THR A 126 -7.02 17.28 25.25
N ARG A 127 -6.57 16.75 26.40
CA ARG A 127 -5.27 16.10 26.50
C ARG A 127 -5.15 14.90 25.56
N VAL A 128 -6.15 14.02 25.52
CA VAL A 128 -6.14 12.85 24.63
C VAL A 128 -6.07 13.26 23.16
N ILE A 129 -6.79 14.30 22.75
CA ILE A 129 -6.74 14.81 21.37
C ILE A 129 -5.35 15.36 21.03
N GLN A 130 -4.74 16.16 21.91
CA GLN A 130 -3.39 16.68 21.70
C GLN A 130 -2.36 15.56 21.57
N GLU A 131 -2.44 14.53 22.41
CA GLU A 131 -1.57 13.34 22.36
C GLU A 131 -1.73 12.58 21.04
N ILE A 132 -2.97 12.43 20.55
CA ILE A 132 -3.25 11.79 19.26
C ILE A 132 -2.64 12.61 18.13
N GLN A 133 -2.84 13.94 18.11
CA GLN A 133 -2.31 14.83 17.08
C GLN A 133 -0.78 14.76 17.02
N GLU A 134 -0.11 14.88 18.17
CA GLU A 134 1.36 14.76 18.25
C GLU A 134 1.84 13.39 17.74
N CYS A 135 1.15 12.31 18.11
CA CYS A 135 1.50 10.97 17.64
C CYS A 135 1.28 10.80 16.13
N ILE A 136 0.22 11.39 15.56
CA ILE A 136 -0.04 11.36 14.11
C ILE A 136 1.07 12.09 13.35
N GLU A 137 1.48 13.26 13.82
CA GLU A 137 2.54 14.06 13.19
C GLU A 137 3.90 13.35 13.19
N LYS A 138 4.22 12.64 14.28
CA LYS A 138 5.51 11.97 14.45
C LYS A 138 5.58 10.55 13.88
N ASP A 139 4.44 9.87 13.71
CA ASP A 139 4.41 8.48 13.23
C ASP A 139 4.35 8.39 11.70
N VAL A 140 5.53 8.25 11.08
CA VAL A 140 5.68 8.13 9.62
C VAL A 140 5.25 6.75 9.08
N TYR A 141 5.12 5.75 9.95
CA TYR A 141 4.98 4.34 9.54
C TYR A 141 3.57 3.80 9.70
N CYS A 142 2.90 4.14 10.81
CA CYS A 142 1.65 3.53 11.25
C CYS A 142 0.54 4.54 11.60
N SER A 143 0.71 5.81 11.21
CA SER A 143 -0.35 6.82 11.36
C SER A 143 -1.47 6.67 10.31
N PRO A 144 -2.65 7.27 10.54
CA PRO A 144 -3.69 7.35 9.51
C PRO A 144 -3.21 8.05 8.24
N LEU A 145 -2.33 9.06 8.35
CA LEU A 145 -1.71 9.71 7.20
C LEU A 145 -0.82 8.74 6.42
N ALA A 146 -0.03 7.95 7.15
CA ALA A 146 0.80 6.91 6.58
C ALA A 146 -0.03 5.87 5.83
N ASP A 147 -1.16 5.44 6.42
CA ASP A 147 -2.11 4.52 5.80
C ASP A 147 -2.76 5.11 4.54
N ARG A 148 -3.18 6.38 4.58
CA ARG A 148 -3.77 7.09 3.43
C ARG A 148 -2.80 7.17 2.26
N ILE A 149 -1.52 7.48 2.52
CA ILE A 149 -0.48 7.48 1.48
C ILE A 149 -0.36 6.10 0.84
N ARG A 150 -0.26 5.02 1.64
CA ARG A 150 -0.15 3.65 1.11
C ARG A 150 -1.37 3.24 0.29
N HIS A 151 -2.56 3.60 0.75
CA HIS A 151 -3.81 3.32 0.03
C HIS A 151 -3.84 4.05 -1.33
N ASN A 152 -3.57 5.36 -1.34
CA ASN A 152 -3.57 6.16 -2.56
C ASN A 152 -2.52 5.69 -3.56
N MET A 153 -1.33 5.30 -3.09
CA MET A 153 -0.32 4.70 -3.96
C MET A 153 -0.84 3.40 -4.61
N GLY A 154 -1.54 2.55 -3.85
CA GLY A 154 -2.18 1.34 -4.41
C GLY A 154 -3.14 1.68 -5.55
N VAL A 155 -4.06 2.60 -5.29
CA VAL A 155 -5.05 3.09 -6.27
C VAL A 155 -4.39 3.68 -7.51
N GLU A 156 -3.33 4.48 -7.34
CA GLU A 156 -2.60 5.10 -8.46
C GLU A 156 -1.94 4.06 -9.37
N TYR A 157 -1.28 3.05 -8.79
CA TYR A 157 -0.62 2.00 -9.56
C TYR A 157 -1.60 0.98 -10.17
N GLU A 158 -2.75 0.74 -9.54
CA GLU A 158 -3.87 0.03 -10.15
C GLU A 158 -4.40 0.82 -11.37
N TYR A 159 -4.62 2.12 -11.23
CA TYR A 159 -5.03 2.98 -12.35
C TYR A 159 -4.01 2.93 -13.50
N LEU A 160 -2.71 3.02 -13.19
CA LEU A 160 -1.63 2.89 -14.18
C LEU A 160 -1.70 1.55 -14.93
N LEU A 161 -1.97 0.44 -14.23
CA LEU A 161 -2.16 -0.87 -14.84
C LEU A 161 -3.36 -0.86 -15.80
N LEU A 162 -4.52 -0.37 -15.35
CA LEU A 162 -5.74 -0.32 -16.16
C LEU A 162 -5.55 0.53 -17.42
N GLU A 163 -4.94 1.70 -17.29
CA GLU A 163 -4.59 2.56 -18.44
C GLU A 163 -3.59 1.88 -19.37
N THR A 164 -2.58 1.19 -18.84
CA THR A 164 -1.64 0.42 -19.65
C THR A 164 -2.37 -0.62 -20.49
N LEU A 165 -3.28 -1.40 -19.90
CA LEU A 165 -4.05 -2.42 -20.60
C LEU A 165 -4.99 -1.81 -21.67
N ARG A 166 -5.66 -0.69 -21.37
CA ARG A 166 -6.50 0.06 -22.31
C ARG A 166 -5.69 0.55 -23.51
N ASN A 167 -4.53 1.16 -23.27
CA ASN A 167 -3.60 1.61 -24.29
C ASN A 167 -2.99 0.45 -25.10
N ARG A 168 -3.02 -0.77 -24.56
CA ARG A 168 -2.65 -2.01 -25.25
C ARG A 168 -3.81 -2.67 -25.99
N GLN A 169 -5.02 -2.12 -25.87
CA GLN A 169 -6.27 -2.69 -26.39
C GLN A 169 -6.49 -4.13 -25.91
N LEU A 170 -6.04 -4.43 -24.69
CA LEU A 170 -6.29 -5.72 -24.05
C LEU A 170 -7.69 -5.70 -23.45
N VAL A 171 -8.40 -6.82 -23.58
CA VAL A 171 -9.75 -6.97 -23.05
C VAL A 171 -9.66 -7.65 -21.68
N PHE A 172 -10.21 -6.99 -20.67
CA PHE A 172 -10.12 -7.42 -19.29
C PHE A 172 -11.36 -7.04 -18.47
N GLU A 173 -11.47 -7.63 -17.30
CA GLU A 173 -12.43 -7.28 -16.24
C GLU A 173 -11.63 -6.69 -15.07
N SER A 174 -12.00 -5.50 -14.62
CA SER A 174 -11.41 -4.89 -13.42
C SER A 174 -11.94 -5.56 -12.16
N GLU A 175 -11.26 -5.33 -11.04
CA GLU A 175 -11.70 -5.83 -9.74
C GLU A 175 -13.15 -5.48 -9.42
N ASP A 176 -13.57 -4.23 -9.66
CA ASP A 176 -14.93 -3.76 -9.43
C ASP A 176 -15.96 -4.57 -10.24
N MET A 177 -15.68 -4.85 -11.52
CA MET A 177 -16.54 -5.68 -12.35
C MET A 177 -16.63 -7.12 -11.82
N LEU A 178 -15.53 -7.66 -11.28
CA LEU A 178 -15.52 -8.99 -10.67
C LEU A 178 -16.32 -9.01 -9.35
N ARG A 179 -16.24 -7.94 -8.55
CA ARG A 179 -16.99 -7.77 -7.31
C ARG A 179 -18.49 -7.61 -7.58
N GLU A 180 -18.88 -6.85 -8.60
CA GLU A 180 -20.28 -6.71 -9.05
C GLU A 180 -20.88 -8.07 -9.48
N LYS A 181 -20.05 -8.97 -10.03
CA LYS A 181 -20.44 -10.34 -10.36
C LYS A 181 -20.55 -11.28 -9.16
N GLY A 182 -20.29 -10.78 -7.94
CA GLY A 182 -20.38 -11.54 -6.70
C GLY A 182 -19.19 -12.46 -6.43
N LEU A 183 -18.03 -12.21 -7.05
CA LEU A 183 -16.82 -13.01 -6.80
C LEU A 183 -16.12 -12.54 -5.52
N SER A 184 -15.75 -13.49 -4.64
CA SER A 184 -15.20 -13.19 -3.31
C SER A 184 -13.67 -13.09 -3.24
N LYS A 185 -12.97 -13.49 -4.30
CA LYS A 185 -11.51 -13.40 -4.44
C LYS A 185 -11.21 -12.92 -5.84
N THR A 186 -10.84 -11.65 -5.94
CA THR A 186 -10.71 -10.91 -7.19
C THR A 186 -9.28 -10.42 -7.32
N PRO A 187 -8.54 -10.80 -8.37
CA PRO A 187 -7.33 -10.07 -8.74
C PRO A 187 -7.72 -8.67 -9.23
N ASP A 188 -6.78 -7.73 -9.23
CA ASP A 188 -7.04 -6.37 -9.71
C ASP A 188 -7.50 -6.36 -11.18
N VAL A 189 -6.98 -7.31 -11.96
CA VAL A 189 -7.35 -7.53 -13.35
C VAL A 189 -7.51 -9.02 -13.64
N ARG A 190 -8.62 -9.38 -14.29
CA ARG A 190 -8.76 -10.67 -15.01
C ARG A 190 -8.76 -10.42 -16.52
N LEU A 191 -7.85 -11.05 -17.24
CA LEU A 191 -7.77 -10.97 -18.70
C LEU A 191 -8.85 -11.87 -19.31
N LEU A 192 -9.60 -11.35 -20.28
CA LEU A 192 -10.55 -12.17 -21.05
C LEU A 192 -9.83 -12.99 -22.12
N VAL A 193 -8.68 -12.51 -22.59
CA VAL A 193 -7.78 -13.21 -23.49
C VAL A 193 -6.43 -13.33 -22.79
N PRO A 194 -5.94 -14.56 -22.51
CA PRO A 194 -4.64 -14.74 -21.86
C PRO A 194 -3.51 -14.15 -22.70
N ILE A 195 -2.49 -13.62 -22.05
CA ILE A 195 -1.28 -13.12 -22.71
C ILE A 195 -0.09 -14.02 -22.41
N GLY A 196 0.82 -14.16 -23.36
CA GLY A 196 2.12 -14.78 -23.18
C GLY A 196 3.17 -13.72 -22.85
N VAL A 197 3.90 -13.90 -21.75
CA VAL A 197 5.00 -13.03 -21.34
C VAL A 197 6.28 -13.84 -21.35
N LYS A 198 7.30 -13.37 -22.08
CA LYS A 198 8.61 -14.02 -22.10
C LYS A 198 9.46 -13.43 -20.98
N ASP A 199 9.93 -14.28 -20.08
CA ASP A 199 10.90 -13.86 -19.06
C ASP A 199 12.24 -13.56 -19.74
N SER A 200 12.69 -12.31 -19.63
CA SER A 200 13.98 -11.86 -20.16
C SER A 200 15.17 -12.57 -19.51
N LYS A 201 15.04 -13.08 -18.27
CA LYS A 201 16.13 -13.73 -17.54
C LYS A 201 16.30 -15.20 -17.92
N HIS A 202 15.20 -15.96 -17.94
CA HIS A 202 15.25 -17.41 -18.18
C HIS A 202 14.78 -17.81 -19.59
N GLY A 203 14.21 -16.88 -20.36
CA GLY A 203 13.65 -17.15 -21.69
C GLY A 203 12.34 -17.95 -21.67
N GLN A 204 11.82 -18.27 -20.48
CA GLN A 204 10.59 -19.03 -20.29
C GLN A 204 9.38 -18.21 -20.69
N LEU A 205 8.42 -18.84 -21.36
CA LEU A 205 7.13 -18.24 -21.67
C LEU A 205 6.14 -18.53 -20.53
N HIS A 206 5.61 -17.48 -19.93
CA HIS A 206 4.56 -17.54 -18.93
C HIS A 206 3.22 -17.16 -19.56
N VAL A 207 2.18 -17.95 -19.28
CA VAL A 207 0.81 -17.60 -19.63
C VAL A 207 0.22 -16.80 -18.48
N VAL A 208 -0.44 -15.68 -18.76
CA VAL A 208 -1.01 -14.79 -17.76
C VAL A 208 -2.50 -14.64 -18.03
N ASN A 209 -3.31 -15.07 -17.06
CA ASN A 209 -4.78 -14.96 -17.08
C ASN A 209 -5.30 -13.85 -16.16
N TRP A 210 -4.50 -13.45 -15.17
CA TRP A 210 -4.83 -12.40 -14.21
C TRP A 210 -3.57 -11.62 -13.82
N ILE A 211 -3.77 -10.39 -13.37
CA ILE A 211 -2.69 -9.50 -12.91
C ILE A 211 -3.08 -8.92 -11.56
N ASP A 212 -2.16 -8.95 -10.61
CA ASP A 212 -2.29 -8.35 -9.28
C ASP A 212 -1.19 -7.27 -9.12
N SER A 213 -1.62 -6.05 -8.88
CA SER A 213 -0.85 -4.82 -8.73
C SER A 213 -0.48 -4.61 -7.27
N LYS A 214 0.81 -4.48 -6.98
CA LYS A 214 1.32 -4.28 -5.62
C LYS A 214 2.22 -3.06 -5.59
N ALA A 215 1.69 -1.94 -5.10
CA ALA A 215 2.43 -0.69 -4.88
C ALA A 215 3.38 -0.79 -3.66
N MET A 216 4.24 -1.81 -3.65
CA MET A 216 5.19 -2.10 -2.59
C MET A 216 6.38 -2.90 -3.14
N PHE A 217 7.43 -3.07 -2.33
CA PHE A 217 8.55 -3.95 -2.65
C PHE A 217 8.20 -5.41 -2.34
N GLY A 218 8.50 -6.30 -3.29
CA GLY A 218 8.33 -7.75 -3.15
C GLY A 218 9.54 -8.42 -2.51
N ASP A 219 9.49 -8.65 -1.19
CA ASP A 219 10.45 -9.50 -0.49
C ASP A 219 9.88 -10.89 -0.16
N ARG A 220 10.73 -11.78 0.35
CA ARG A 220 10.36 -13.17 0.69
C ARG A 220 9.17 -13.23 1.65
N HIS A 221 9.17 -12.39 2.67
CA HIS A 221 8.09 -12.38 3.66
C HIS A 221 6.77 -11.90 3.03
N THR A 222 6.81 -10.79 2.30
CA THR A 222 5.62 -10.22 1.66
C THR A 222 5.07 -11.15 0.58
N HIS A 223 5.89 -11.77 -0.25
CA HIS A 223 5.43 -12.65 -1.31
C HIS A 223 4.99 -14.02 -0.76
N GLU A 224 5.88 -14.72 -0.06
CA GLU A 224 5.70 -16.14 0.32
C GLU A 224 4.88 -16.31 1.61
N THR A 225 4.71 -15.25 2.42
CA THR A 225 3.91 -15.32 3.67
C THR A 225 2.63 -14.50 3.56
N GLU A 226 2.73 -13.19 3.32
CA GLU A 226 1.55 -12.30 3.40
C GLU A 226 0.59 -12.50 2.22
N ASN A 227 1.13 -12.61 1.00
CA ASN A 227 0.34 -12.69 -0.23
C ASN A 227 0.07 -14.13 -0.71
N ALA A 228 0.82 -15.13 -0.23
CA ALA A 228 0.76 -16.49 -0.76
C ALA A 228 -0.66 -17.08 -0.83
N SER A 229 -1.45 -16.92 0.24
CA SER A 229 -2.83 -17.43 0.27
C SER A 229 -3.77 -16.75 -0.73
N GLN A 230 -3.56 -15.45 -0.96
CA GLN A 230 -4.33 -14.64 -1.91
C GLN A 230 -3.99 -15.06 -3.34
N LEU A 231 -2.70 -15.08 -3.68
CA LEU A 231 -2.21 -15.40 -5.02
C LEU A 231 -2.54 -16.84 -5.41
N GLN A 232 -2.36 -17.81 -4.51
CA GLN A 232 -2.77 -19.19 -4.75
C GLN A 232 -4.29 -19.29 -4.97
N GLY A 233 -5.07 -18.45 -4.26
CA GLY A 233 -6.50 -18.33 -4.46
C GLY A 233 -6.89 -17.89 -5.87
N TYR A 234 -6.06 -17.07 -6.54
CA TYR A 234 -6.24 -16.67 -7.93
C TYR A 234 -5.80 -17.77 -8.89
N VAL A 235 -4.64 -18.38 -8.66
CA VAL A 235 -4.14 -19.51 -9.46
C VAL A 235 -5.19 -20.61 -9.55
N ASN A 236 -5.78 -20.99 -8.41
CA ASN A 236 -6.78 -22.05 -8.34
C ASN A 236 -8.08 -21.73 -9.09
N ARG A 237 -8.42 -20.46 -9.32
CA ARG A 237 -9.68 -20.03 -9.95
C ARG A 237 -9.52 -19.66 -11.42
N TYR A 238 -8.39 -19.04 -11.74
CA TYR A 238 -8.17 -18.36 -13.02
C TYR A 238 -6.97 -18.92 -13.78
N GLY A 239 -6.24 -19.89 -13.21
CA GLY A 239 -5.02 -20.43 -13.78
C GLY A 239 -3.80 -19.52 -13.54
N PRO A 240 -2.69 -19.74 -14.27
CA PRO A 240 -1.48 -18.95 -14.12
C PRO A 240 -1.69 -17.45 -14.29
N GLY A 241 -0.89 -16.62 -13.61
CA GLY A 241 -1.03 -15.17 -13.63
C GLY A 241 0.27 -14.43 -13.35
N MET A 242 0.15 -13.14 -13.09
CA MET A 242 1.27 -12.23 -12.92
C MET A 242 1.07 -11.31 -11.71
N VAL A 243 2.14 -11.05 -10.97
CA VAL A 243 2.17 -10.05 -9.90
C VAL A 243 3.18 -8.97 -10.27
N ILE A 244 2.76 -7.71 -10.19
CA ILE A 244 3.62 -6.55 -10.42
C ILE A 244 3.95 -5.89 -9.08
N TYR A 245 5.21 -5.97 -8.66
CA TYR A 245 5.73 -5.21 -7.52
C TYR A 245 6.39 -3.92 -8.00
N TRP A 246 5.63 -2.82 -8.01
CA TRP A 246 6.05 -1.57 -8.67
C TRP A 246 7.33 -0.93 -8.13
N PHE A 247 7.72 -1.26 -6.89
CA PHE A 247 8.96 -0.77 -6.30
C PHE A 247 10.11 -1.77 -6.41
N GLY A 248 9.95 -2.83 -7.20
CA GLY A 248 10.94 -3.89 -7.37
C GLY A 248 10.68 -5.09 -6.48
N HIS A 249 11.46 -6.15 -6.73
CA HIS A 249 11.41 -7.38 -5.96
C HIS A 249 12.79 -8.03 -5.85
N VAL A 250 12.90 -8.96 -4.90
CA VAL A 250 14.04 -9.88 -4.80
C VAL A 250 13.98 -10.87 -5.96
N ALA A 251 15.10 -11.07 -6.67
CA ALA A 251 15.13 -11.91 -7.86
C ALA A 251 14.91 -13.41 -7.56
N GLN A 252 15.22 -13.84 -6.34
CA GLN A 252 15.17 -15.23 -5.86
C GLN A 252 13.86 -15.60 -5.14
N LEU A 253 12.78 -14.85 -5.37
CA LEU A 253 11.46 -15.22 -4.86
C LEU A 253 10.98 -16.51 -5.51
N ASP A 254 10.39 -17.40 -4.72
CA ASP A 254 9.76 -18.63 -5.21
C ASP A 254 8.24 -18.47 -5.29
N SER A 255 7.69 -18.72 -6.47
CA SER A 255 6.24 -18.69 -6.73
C SER A 255 5.77 -19.87 -7.58
N GLY A 256 6.63 -20.87 -7.80
CA GLY A 256 6.42 -21.91 -8.80
C GLY A 256 6.34 -21.38 -10.23
N SER A 257 5.86 -22.21 -11.16
CA SER A 257 5.72 -21.85 -12.59
C SER A 257 4.48 -21.01 -12.91
N ASP A 258 3.53 -20.94 -11.98
CA ASP A 258 2.17 -20.44 -12.24
C ASP A 258 2.02 -18.94 -11.98
N ILE A 259 2.97 -18.33 -11.25
CA ILE A 259 2.93 -16.90 -10.96
C ILE A 259 4.21 -16.27 -11.49
N PHE A 260 4.07 -15.42 -12.49
CA PHE A 260 5.16 -14.60 -12.99
C PHE A 260 5.31 -13.33 -12.13
N ILE A 261 6.49 -13.09 -11.57
CA ILE A 261 6.79 -11.88 -10.79
C ILE A 261 7.56 -10.89 -11.66
N THR A 262 7.10 -9.64 -11.68
CA THR A 262 7.77 -8.53 -12.37
C THR A 262 7.67 -7.24 -11.54
N ASP A 263 8.43 -6.22 -11.91
CA ASP A 263 8.38 -4.87 -11.32
C ASP A 263 7.70 -3.83 -12.21
N SER A 264 7.34 -4.23 -13.43
CA SER A 264 6.69 -3.38 -14.42
C SER A 264 5.85 -4.21 -15.38
N PHE A 265 4.88 -3.59 -16.06
CA PHE A 265 4.12 -4.27 -17.09
C PHE A 265 5.03 -4.61 -18.30
N PRO A 266 5.14 -5.88 -18.71
CA PRO A 266 6.09 -6.31 -19.75
C PRO A 266 5.91 -5.53 -21.07
N PRO A 267 6.99 -5.01 -21.70
CA PRO A 267 6.90 -4.30 -22.97
C PRO A 267 6.44 -5.23 -24.10
N ASP A 268 6.99 -6.44 -24.14
CA ASP A 268 6.67 -7.44 -25.16
C ASP A 268 5.68 -8.46 -24.61
N ILE A 269 4.52 -8.56 -25.28
CA ILE A 269 3.48 -9.54 -24.97
C ILE A 269 3.11 -10.30 -26.24
N LEU A 270 2.75 -11.57 -26.08
CA LEU A 270 2.26 -12.43 -27.15
C LEU A 270 0.77 -12.67 -26.95
N LEU A 271 -0.02 -12.50 -28.00
CA LEU A 271 -1.42 -12.90 -27.98
C LEU A 271 -1.64 -14.22 -28.71
N PRO A 272 -2.69 -14.97 -28.35
CA PRO A 272 -3.06 -16.20 -29.05
C PRO A 272 -3.20 -15.95 -30.56
N GLY A 273 -2.61 -16.85 -31.36
CA GLY A 273 -2.69 -16.77 -32.83
C GLY A 273 -1.88 -15.64 -33.47
N ALA A 274 -0.91 -15.05 -32.76
CA ALA A 274 -0.11 -13.91 -33.24
C ALA A 274 -0.96 -12.68 -33.63
N PHE A 275 -2.13 -12.53 -32.98
CA PHE A 275 -2.97 -11.35 -33.13
C PHE A 275 -2.23 -10.11 -32.59
N ASP A 276 -2.12 -9.05 -33.38
CA ASP A 276 -1.65 -7.75 -32.92
C ASP A 276 -2.84 -6.78 -32.94
N PRO A 277 -3.44 -6.43 -31.77
CA PRO A 277 -4.57 -5.51 -31.70
C PRO A 277 -4.19 -4.14 -32.27
N ARG A 278 -2.92 -3.77 -32.07
CA ARG A 278 -2.34 -2.49 -32.51
C ARG A 278 -1.96 -2.48 -33.97
N ALA A 279 -2.07 -3.58 -34.72
CA ALA A 279 -1.87 -3.57 -36.17
C ALA A 279 -2.86 -2.60 -36.87
N SER A 280 -4.02 -2.37 -36.25
CA SER A 280 -5.02 -1.39 -36.70
C SER A 280 -4.74 0.05 -36.24
N ALA A 281 -3.84 0.25 -35.28
CA ALA A 281 -3.52 1.56 -34.72
C ALA A 281 -2.51 2.31 -35.62
N MET A 282 -2.80 3.59 -35.92
CA MET A 282 -1.88 4.46 -36.64
C MET A 282 -0.59 4.65 -35.83
N LYS A 283 0.52 4.06 -36.31
CA LYS A 283 1.86 4.40 -35.79
C LYS A 283 2.23 5.81 -36.26
N LEU A 284 2.50 6.70 -35.31
CA LEU A 284 3.07 8.01 -35.61
C LEU A 284 4.45 7.81 -36.24
N LYS A 285 4.71 8.51 -37.35
CA LYS A 285 6.01 8.47 -38.03
C LYS A 285 6.99 9.37 -37.28
N GLU A 286 8.27 9.05 -37.38
CA GLU A 286 9.34 9.93 -36.90
C GLU A 286 9.21 11.31 -37.59
N GLY A 287 9.16 12.39 -36.79
CA GLY A 287 8.85 13.74 -37.27
C GLY A 287 7.35 14.11 -37.30
N ALA A 288 6.46 13.25 -36.83
CA ALA A 288 5.05 13.62 -36.66
C ALA A 288 4.89 14.68 -35.57
N GLU A 289 4.24 15.80 -35.91
CA GLU A 289 3.86 16.82 -34.92
C GLU A 289 2.70 16.29 -34.08
N VAL A 290 3.00 15.96 -32.82
CA VAL A 290 1.98 15.66 -31.82
C VAL A 290 1.59 16.96 -31.14
N LYS A 291 0.38 17.44 -31.41
CA LYS A 291 -0.20 18.57 -30.66
C LYS A 291 -0.79 18.03 -29.36
N LEU A 292 -0.02 18.15 -28.29
CA LEU A 292 -0.53 17.93 -26.94
C LEU A 292 -1.56 19.02 -26.64
N GLN A 293 -2.79 18.63 -26.34
CA GLN A 293 -3.77 19.53 -25.76
C GLN A 293 -3.75 19.35 -24.24
N PRO A 294 -3.80 20.43 -23.45
CA PRO A 294 -3.99 20.30 -22.02
C PRO A 294 -5.27 19.49 -21.77
N ALA A 295 -5.14 18.33 -21.14
CA ALA A 295 -6.29 17.61 -20.65
C ALA A 295 -6.99 18.51 -19.62
N LYS A 296 -8.32 18.63 -19.73
CA LYS A 296 -9.11 19.26 -18.68
C LYS A 296 -9.21 18.26 -17.53
N VAL A 297 -8.22 18.33 -16.66
CA VAL A 297 -8.13 17.51 -15.46
C VAL A 297 -8.75 18.30 -14.32
N HIS A 298 -9.80 17.75 -13.73
CA HIS A 298 -10.40 18.27 -12.51
C HIS A 298 -10.16 17.26 -11.39
N THR A 299 -9.41 17.65 -10.36
CA THR A 299 -9.22 16.85 -9.16
C THR A 299 -10.12 17.39 -8.06
N ASP A 300 -11.16 16.65 -7.75
CA ASP A 300 -12.01 16.85 -6.59
C ASP A 300 -11.57 15.95 -5.44
N PHE A 301 -12.17 16.13 -4.28
CA PHE A 301 -12.04 15.23 -3.13
C PHE A 301 -13.42 14.70 -2.76
N ASP A 302 -13.54 13.39 -2.55
CA ASP A 302 -14.78 12.81 -2.07
C ASP A 302 -15.08 13.17 -0.60
N GLY A 303 -16.21 12.69 -0.09
CA GLY A 303 -16.61 12.93 1.31
C GLY A 303 -15.64 12.37 2.36
N ASP A 304 -14.72 11.50 1.95
CA ASP A 304 -13.65 10.93 2.77
C ASP A 304 -12.27 11.55 2.45
N TRP A 305 -12.23 12.65 1.70
CA TRP A 305 -11.02 13.34 1.25
C TRP A 305 -10.08 12.51 0.36
N ASN A 306 -10.61 11.52 -0.36
CA ASN A 306 -9.84 10.83 -1.40
C ASN A 306 -9.88 11.65 -2.70
N PRO A 307 -8.75 11.83 -3.39
CA PRO A 307 -8.72 12.58 -4.64
C PRO A 307 -9.46 11.82 -5.75
N ILE A 308 -10.53 12.41 -6.28
CA ILE A 308 -11.22 11.96 -7.49
C ILE A 308 -10.74 12.83 -8.64
N THR A 309 -9.97 12.26 -9.55
CA THR A 309 -9.53 12.97 -10.75
C THR A 309 -10.41 12.59 -11.94
N THR A 310 -11.08 13.59 -12.50
CA THR A 310 -11.93 13.48 -13.69
C THR A 310 -11.19 14.11 -14.86
N CYS A 311 -10.98 13.33 -15.92
CA CYS A 311 -10.43 13.83 -17.18
C CYS A 311 -11.57 13.96 -18.19
N GLU A 312 -11.89 15.20 -18.58
CA GLU A 312 -12.79 15.46 -19.70
C GLU A 312 -12.01 15.32 -21.02
N PHE A 313 -12.44 14.39 -21.89
CA PHE A 313 -11.89 14.17 -23.22
C PHE A 313 -12.65 14.94 -24.30
#